data_AF-A0A7C1XU89-F1
#
_entry.id   AF-A0A7C1XU89-F1
#
_cell.length_a   1.000
_cell.length_b   1.000
_cell.length_c   1.000
_cell.angle_alpha   90.00
_cell.angle_beta   90.00
_cell.angle_gamma   90.00
#
_symmetry.space_group_name_H-M   'P 1'
#
loop_
_entity.id
_entity.type
_entity.pdbx_description
1 polymer ?
#
loop_
_entity_poly.entity_id
_entity_poly.type
_entity_poly.pdbx_seq_one_letter_code
_entity_poly.pdbx_strand_id
1 'polypeptide(L)'
;TAYVVLPGGFGTLDELAEILTLIQTGKSRRIPIILVESAFWDGLLDWFRKSLEAEGTISPGDLDLMQVIDEPKQVVDAIFEFYRSRSFEPSEEERERMLHL
;
A
#
# COMPACT_ATOMS: atom_id res chain seq x y z
N THR A 1 -9.28 0.37 -8.07
CA THR A 1 -8.03 -0.40 -8.26
C THR A 1 -7.44 -0.67 -6.90
N ALA A 2 -6.79 -1.81 -6.69
CA ALA A 2 -6.13 -2.10 -5.43
C ALA A 2 -4.85 -2.92 -5.70
N TYR A 3 -3.88 -2.82 -4.81
CA TYR A 3 -2.74 -3.74 -4.74
C TYR A 3 -3.04 -4.78 -3.66
N VAL A 4 -3.10 -6.05 -4.04
CA VAL A 4 -3.27 -7.17 -3.13
C VAL A 4 -2.00 -8.01 -3.23
N VAL A 5 -1.25 -8.08 -2.13
CA VAL A 5 0.09 -8.65 -2.09
C VAL A 5 0.04 -9.94 -1.28
N LEU A 6 0.22 -11.05 -1.97
CA LEU A 6 0.37 -12.37 -1.35
C LEU A 6 1.84 -12.61 -1.00
N PRO A 7 2.14 -13.58 -0.11
CA PRO A 7 3.52 -13.96 0.19
C PRO A 7 4.35 -14.23 -1.06
N GLY A 8 5.57 -13.70 -1.06
CA GLY A 8 6.46 -13.78 -2.20
C GLY A 8 7.89 -13.40 -1.87
N GLY A 9 8.76 -13.52 -2.87
CA GLY A 9 10.19 -13.23 -2.75
C GLY A 9 10.54 -11.80 -3.16
N PHE A 10 11.76 -11.60 -3.64
CA PHE A 10 12.27 -10.27 -3.99
C PHE A 10 11.45 -9.51 -5.03
N GLY A 11 10.89 -10.18 -6.04
CA GLY A 11 10.03 -9.48 -7.01
C GLY A 11 8.77 -8.90 -6.39
N THR A 12 8.17 -9.59 -5.41
CA THR A 12 7.01 -9.08 -4.67
C THR A 12 7.39 -7.90 -3.78
N LEU A 13 8.58 -7.96 -3.16
CA LEU A 13 9.09 -6.88 -2.33
C LEU A 13 9.47 -5.63 -3.15
N ASP A 14 9.99 -5.83 -4.36
CA ASP A 14 10.31 -4.75 -5.31
C ASP A 14 9.05 -3.96 -5.67
N GLU A 15 8.01 -4.67 -6.14
CA GLU A 15 6.70 -4.09 -6.44
C GLU A 15 6.04 -3.42 -5.23
N LEU A 16 6.15 -4.03 -4.03
CA LEU A 16 5.63 -3.44 -2.79
C LEU A 16 6.35 -2.14 -2.45
N ALA A 17 7.68 -2.12 -2.52
CA ALA A 17 8.47 -0.93 -2.22
C ALA A 17 8.21 0.19 -3.23
N GLU A 18 8.06 -0.15 -4.52
CA GLU A 18 7.74 0.81 -5.57
C GLU A 18 6.39 1.48 -5.32
N ILE A 19 5.31 0.70 -5.12
CA ILE A 19 3.99 1.29 -4.92
C ILE A 19 3.91 2.14 -3.65
N LEU A 20 4.58 1.72 -2.56
CA LEU A 20 4.67 2.51 -1.33
C LEU A 20 5.37 3.85 -1.59
N THR A 21 6.50 3.83 -2.28
CA THR A 21 7.26 5.05 -2.64
C THR A 21 6.44 5.98 -3.53
N LEU A 22 5.72 5.44 -4.51
CA LEU A 22 4.88 6.23 -5.43
C LEU A 22 3.72 6.92 -4.70
N ILE A 23 3.05 6.22 -3.77
CA ILE A 23 1.95 6.81 -3.00
C ILE A 23 2.49 7.82 -1.98
N GLN A 24 3.57 7.48 -1.28
CA GLN A 24 4.23 8.36 -0.30
C GLN A 24 4.67 9.69 -0.92
N THR A 25 5.23 9.64 -2.13
CA THR A 25 5.70 10.84 -2.85
C THR A 25 4.59 11.56 -3.64
N GLY A 26 3.35 11.05 -3.61
CA GLY A 26 2.22 11.61 -4.35
C GLY A 26 2.34 11.47 -5.87
N LYS A 27 3.21 10.58 -6.35
CA LYS A 27 3.41 10.23 -7.77
C LYS A 27 2.38 9.22 -8.27
N SER A 28 1.72 8.51 -7.36
CA SER A 28 0.52 7.72 -7.62
C SER A 28 -0.62 8.18 -6.74
N ARG A 29 -1.85 7.97 -7.22
CA ARG A 29 -3.04 8.18 -6.39
C ARG A 29 -3.07 7.18 -5.23
N ARG A 30 -3.75 7.54 -4.14
CA ARG A 30 -3.95 6.62 -3.03
C ARG A 30 -4.89 5.49 -3.47
N ILE A 31 -4.43 4.26 -3.36
CA ILE A 31 -5.22 3.03 -3.56
C ILE A 31 -5.09 2.14 -2.31
N PRO A 32 -6.00 1.19 -2.10
CA PRO A 32 -5.80 0.16 -1.07
C PRO A 32 -4.54 -0.66 -1.39
N ILE A 33 -3.63 -0.78 -0.43
CA ILE A 33 -2.56 -1.78 -0.42
C ILE A 33 -2.90 -2.78 0.69
N ILE A 34 -3.13 -4.04 0.31
CA ILE A 34 -3.56 -5.10 1.23
C ILE A 34 -2.54 -6.23 1.17
N LEU A 35 -1.92 -6.53 2.30
CA LEU A 35 -1.04 -7.67 2.50
C LEU A 35 -1.87 -8.85 3.02
N VAL A 36 -1.74 -10.02 2.41
CA VAL A 36 -2.44 -11.24 2.81
C VAL A 36 -1.47 -12.18 3.49
N GLU A 37 -1.93 -12.90 4.51
CA GLU A 37 -1.15 -13.83 5.35
C GLU A 37 -0.25 -13.09 6.36
N SER A 38 -0.87 -12.56 7.41
CA SER A 38 -0.27 -11.79 8.50
C SER A 38 1.03 -12.40 9.04
N ALA A 39 1.02 -13.70 9.31
CA ALA A 39 2.19 -14.43 9.80
C ALA A 39 3.43 -14.29 8.89
N PHE A 40 3.24 -14.17 7.58
CA PHE A 40 4.34 -13.96 6.64
C PHE A 40 4.91 -12.54 6.72
N TRP A 41 4.05 -11.53 6.89
CA TRP A 41 4.42 -10.11 6.82
C TRP A 41 4.82 -9.49 8.16
N ASP A 42 4.41 -10.08 9.29
CA ASP A 42 4.59 -9.50 10.63
C ASP A 42 6.05 -9.13 10.92
N GLY A 43 7.00 -10.00 10.58
CA GLY A 43 8.43 -9.74 10.80
C GLY A 43 8.95 -8.55 9.98
N LEU A 44 8.50 -8.41 8.73
CA LEU A 44 8.89 -7.29 7.86
C LEU A 44 8.29 -5.97 8.35
N LEU A 45 7.00 -5.98 8.70
CA LEU A 45 6.31 -4.78 9.19
C LEU A 45 6.85 -4.32 10.55
N ASP A 46 7.21 -5.26 11.42
CA ASP A 46 7.89 -4.94 12.69
C ASP A 46 9.27 -4.33 12.44
N TRP A 47 10.03 -4.84 11.47
CA TRP A 47 11.29 -4.23 11.06
C TRP A 47 11.09 -2.82 10.48
N PHE A 48 10.08 -2.58 9.63
CA PHE A 48 9.78 -1.24 9.13
C PHE A 48 9.51 -0.25 10.27
N ARG A 49 8.71 -0.63 11.28
CA ARG A 49 8.45 0.22 12.46
C ARG A 49 9.73 0.47 13.27
N LYS A 50 10.48 -0.58 13.57
CA LYS A 50 11.62 -0.50 14.49
C LYS A 50 12.88 0.09 13.87
N SER A 51 13.00 0.06 12.55
CA SER A 51 14.18 0.52 11.83
C SER A 51 13.87 1.72 10.95
N LEU A 52 12.98 1.58 9.97
CA LEU A 52 12.76 2.68 9.01
C LEU A 52 12.12 3.90 9.66
N GLU A 53 11.10 3.71 10.50
CA GLU A 53 10.45 4.83 11.20
C GLU A 53 11.38 5.40 12.28
N ALA A 54 12.09 4.55 13.03
CA ALA A 54 13.01 4.97 14.08
C ALA A 54 14.21 5.78 13.55
N GLU A 55 14.75 5.41 12.39
CA GLU A 55 15.82 6.13 11.69
C GLU A 55 15.30 7.34 10.88
N GLY A 56 13.99 7.58 10.87
CA GLY A 56 13.37 8.70 10.15
C GLY A 56 13.43 8.58 8.62
N THR A 57 13.60 7.38 8.09
CA THR A 57 13.61 7.14 6.63
C THR A 57 12.19 7.04 6.04
N ILE A 58 11.19 6.82 6.89
CA ILE A 58 9.76 6.95 6.56
C ILE A 58 9.08 7.84 7.61
N SER A 59 7.96 8.46 7.24
CA SER A 59 7.16 9.32 8.13
C SER A 59 6.31 8.50 9.10
N PRO A 60 6.03 9.02 10.30
CA PRO A 60 5.00 8.46 11.17
C PRO A 60 3.67 8.39 10.42
N GLY A 61 3.12 7.17 10.28
CA GLY A 61 1.88 6.90 9.54
C GLY A 61 2.06 6.43 8.09
N ASP A 62 3.28 6.34 7.55
CA ASP A 62 3.50 5.76 6.21
C ASP A 62 3.09 4.26 6.17
N LEU A 63 3.14 3.56 7.31
CA LEU A 63 2.67 2.18 7.40
C LEU A 63 1.13 2.08 7.37
N ASP A 64 0.41 3.17 7.62
CA ASP A 64 -1.06 3.23 7.48
C ASP A 64 -1.49 3.27 6.00
N LEU A 65 -0.53 3.27 5.07
CA LEU A 65 -0.78 3.00 3.66
C LEU A 65 -1.19 1.54 3.42
N MET A 66 -0.82 0.62 4.30
CA MET A 66 -1.04 -0.81 4.18
C MET A 66 -2.09 -1.33 5.15
N GLN A 67 -2.81 -2.37 4.75
CA GLN A 67 -3.69 -3.16 5.60
C GLN A 67 -3.24 -4.61 5.55
N VAL A 68 -3.32 -5.34 6.67
CA VAL A 68 -3.06 -6.78 6.71
C VAL A 68 -4.39 -7.50 6.91
N ILE A 69 -4.76 -8.36 5.96
CA ILE A 69 -6.07 -9.04 5.96
C ILE A 69 -5.90 -10.48 5.49
N ASP A 70 -6.28 -11.43 6.33
CA ASP A 70 -6.12 -12.87 6.04
C ASP A 70 -7.32 -13.49 5.34
N GLU A 71 -8.53 -13.01 5.63
CA GLU A 71 -9.75 -13.58 5.05
C GLU A 71 -10.04 -12.96 3.68
N PRO A 72 -10.09 -13.75 2.59
CA PRO A 72 -10.31 -13.24 1.24
C PRO A 72 -11.57 -12.37 1.09
N LYS A 73 -12.65 -12.72 1.80
CA LYS A 73 -13.86 -11.90 1.79
C LYS A 73 -13.60 -10.48 2.35
N GLN A 74 -12.81 -10.37 3.42
CA GLN A 74 -12.50 -9.09 4.04
C GLN A 74 -11.61 -8.22 3.16
N VAL A 75 -10.75 -8.82 2.32
CA VAL A 75 -9.95 -8.08 1.33
C VAL A 75 -10.89 -7.35 0.37
N VAL A 76 -11.89 -8.05 -0.15
CA VAL A 76 -12.88 -7.48 -1.07
C VAL A 76 -13.70 -6.38 -0.37
N ASP A 77 -14.17 -6.65 0.84
CA ASP A 77 -14.93 -5.67 1.64
C ASP A 77 -14.11 -4.38 1.88
N ALA A 78 -12.82 -4.50 2.20
CA ALA A 78 -11.92 -3.35 2.41
C ALA A 78 -11.72 -2.51 1.13
N ILE A 79 -11.61 -3.16 -0.03
CA ILE A 79 -11.52 -2.46 -1.32
C ILE A 79 -12.80 -1.66 -1.58
N PHE A 80 -13.97 -2.25 -1.40
CA PHE A 80 -15.24 -1.54 -1.59
C PHE A 80 -15.42 -0.40 -0.60
N GLU A 81 -15.06 -0.59 0.67
CA GLU A 81 -15.17 0.46 1.68
C GLU A 81 -14.26 1.66 1.37
N PHE A 82 -13.03 1.40 0.92
CA PHE A 82 -12.12 2.48 0.49
C PHE A 82 -12.72 3.37 -0.62
N TYR A 83 -13.48 2.77 -1.54
CA TYR A 83 -14.12 3.47 -2.65
C TYR A 83 -15.54 3.95 -2.37
N ARG A 84 -16.10 3.67 -1.19
CA ARG A 84 -17.47 4.10 -0.85
C ARG A 84 -17.66 5.62 -0.91
N SER A 85 -16.63 6.38 -0.56
CA SER A 85 -16.63 7.84 -0.59
C SER A 85 -15.64 8.43 -1.61
N ARG A 86 -15.10 7.61 -2.52
CA ARG A 86 -14.05 7.99 -3.48
C ARG A 86 -14.39 7.46 -4.87
N SER A 87 -14.12 8.25 -5.91
CA SER A 87 -14.28 7.76 -7.29
C SER A 87 -13.34 6.60 -7.58
N PHE A 88 -13.80 5.62 -8.33
CA PHE A 88 -12.95 4.55 -8.87
C PHE A 88 -11.99 5.08 -9.95
N GLU A 89 -12.37 6.16 -10.63
CA GLU A 89 -11.57 6.81 -11.67
C GLU A 89 -10.68 7.92 -11.07
N PRO A 90 -9.43 8.06 -11.53
CA PRO A 90 -8.59 9.17 -11.13
C PRO A 90 -9.16 10.48 -11.67
N SER A 91 -9.06 11.53 -10.86
CA SER A 91 -9.30 12.91 -11.30
C SER A 91 -8.31 13.34 -12.40
N GLU A 92 -8.63 14.41 -13.12
CA GLU A 92 -7.73 14.95 -14.15
C GLU A 92 -6.37 15.33 -13.57
N GLU A 93 -6.34 15.95 -12.38
CA GLU A 93 -5.10 16.31 -11.68
C GLU A 93 -4.25 15.06 -11.32
N GLU A 94 -4.89 13.98 -10.90
CA GLU A 94 -4.21 12.71 -10.63
C GLU A 94 -3.66 12.08 -11.91
N ARG A 95 -4.43 12.12 -13.01
CA ARG A 95 -3.98 11.63 -14.32
C ARG A 95 -2.77 12.41 -14.83
N GLU A 96 -2.79 13.74 -14.70
CA GLU A 96 -1.65 14.58 -15.06
C GLU A 96 -0.41 14.20 -14.24
N ARG A 97 -0.51 14.05 -12.91
CA ARG A 97 0.65 13.65 -12.09
C ARG A 97 1.23 12.28 -12.48
N MET A 98 0.39 11.34 -12.90
CA MET A 98 0.81 10.01 -13.35
C MET A 98 1.47 10.02 -14.74
N LEU A 99 1.18 11.00 -15.60
CA LEU A 99 1.76 11.12 -16.95
C LEU A 99 3.18 11.70 -16.97
N HIS A 100 3.63 12.29 -15.86
CA HIS A 100 4.96 12.89 -15.69
C HIS A 100 5.93 12.01 -14.87
N LEU A 101 5.64 10.71 -14.78
CA LEU A 101 6.56 9.66 -14.33
C LEU A 101 7.55 9.29 -15.44
#